data_AF-A0A2V8L5R3-F1
#
_entry.id   AF-A0A2V8L5R3-F1
#
_cell.length_a   1.000
_cell.length_b   1.000
_cell.length_c   1.000
_cell.angle_alpha   90.00
_cell.angle_beta   90.00
_cell.angle_gamma   90.00
#
_symmetry.space_group_name_H-M   'P 1'
#
loop_
_entity.id
_entity.type
_entity.pdbx_description
1 polymer ?
#
loop_
_entity_poly.entity_id
_entity_poly.type
_entity_poly.pdbx_seq_one_letter_code
_entity_poly.pdbx_strand_id
1 'polypeptide(L)'
;MRYAFFLFALIAPAIALALPDDATLSRLLVGTWHGHRHDTQYRADGTWIMDPPDEGDNSRGKWRIEHGRLITTWRFSDESSDSTAVEEIIELTEKIFKSRIISQEGPGRPDGQVLPSEIFTVTRVTTKK
;
A
#
# COMPACT_ATOMS: atom_id res chain seq x y z
N MET A 1 -49.61 30.01 22.75
CA MET A 1 -48.32 29.37 23.02
C MET A 1 -47.87 28.70 21.72
N ARG A 2 -46.80 29.19 21.08
CA ARG A 2 -46.37 28.73 19.75
C ARG A 2 -45.08 27.93 19.95
N TYR A 3 -45.15 26.61 19.73
CA TYR A 3 -44.01 25.71 19.87
C TYR A 3 -43.02 25.95 18.73
N ALA A 4 -41.79 26.34 19.07
CA ALA A 4 -40.67 26.39 18.13
C ALA A 4 -39.94 25.04 18.18
N PHE A 5 -40.04 24.27 17.09
CA PHE A 5 -39.19 23.11 16.87
C PHE A 5 -37.84 23.58 16.36
N PHE A 6 -36.81 23.53 17.21
CA PHE A 6 -35.44 23.66 16.78
C PHE A 6 -34.93 22.30 16.30
N LEU A 7 -34.85 22.13 14.98
CA LEU A 7 -34.10 21.07 14.34
C LEU A 7 -32.60 21.35 14.54
N PHE A 8 -31.98 20.69 15.52
CA PHE A 8 -30.52 20.56 15.55
C PHE A 8 -30.11 19.57 14.47
N ALA A 9 -29.75 20.10 13.30
CA ALA A 9 -29.00 19.34 12.31
C ALA A 9 -27.61 19.04 12.91
N LEU A 10 -27.42 17.81 13.38
CA LEU A 10 -26.14 17.32 13.85
C LEU A 10 -25.23 17.13 12.64
N ILE A 11 -24.47 18.17 12.28
CA ILE A 11 -23.40 18.06 11.30
C ILE A 11 -22.26 17.32 12.01
N ALA A 12 -22.22 16.00 11.87
CA ALA A 12 -21.04 15.25 12.28
C ALA A 12 -19.88 15.70 11.37
N PRO A 13 -18.78 16.27 11.91
CA PRO A 13 -17.62 16.52 11.09
C PRO A 13 -17.11 15.16 10.59
N ALA A 14 -16.97 15.01 9.28
CA ALA A 14 -16.18 13.94 8.71
C ALA A 14 -14.76 14.13 9.22
N ILE A 15 -14.41 13.45 10.32
CA ILE A 15 -13.04 13.37 10.79
C ILE A 15 -12.33 12.57 9.70
N ALA A 16 -11.62 13.25 8.81
CA ALA A 16 -10.55 12.63 8.05
C ALA A 16 -9.56 12.11 9.10
N LEU A 17 -9.65 10.83 9.46
CA LEU A 17 -8.67 10.23 10.35
C LEU A 17 -7.32 10.37 9.67
N ALA A 18 -6.45 11.22 10.23
CA ALA A 18 -5.07 11.28 9.80
C ALA A 18 -4.47 9.87 9.93
N LEU A 19 -3.69 9.46 8.93
CA LEU A 19 -2.98 8.19 8.99
C LEU A 19 -2.13 8.13 10.26
N PRO A 20 -1.95 6.93 10.85
CA PRO A 20 -0.94 6.71 11.88
C PRO A 20 0.46 7.14 11.42
N ASP A 21 1.37 7.31 12.36
CA ASP A 21 2.79 7.56 12.05
C ASP A 21 3.45 6.38 11.29
N ASP A 22 4.57 6.66 10.65
CA ASP A 22 5.30 5.69 9.81
C ASP A 22 5.73 4.42 10.56
N ALA A 23 6.02 4.51 11.86
CA ALA A 23 6.41 3.35 12.66
C ALA A 23 5.20 2.42 12.91
N THR A 24 4.05 3.02 13.21
CA THR A 24 2.78 2.29 13.36
C THR A 24 2.36 1.68 12.02
N LEU A 25 2.45 2.44 10.93
CA LEU A 25 2.18 1.92 9.59
C LEU A 25 3.13 0.77 9.23
N SER A 26 4.42 0.89 9.50
CA SER A 26 5.41 -0.16 9.21
C SER A 26 5.08 -1.45 9.96
N ARG A 27 4.73 -1.34 11.25
CA ARG A 27 4.29 -2.48 12.05
C ARG A 27 3.00 -3.10 11.49
N LEU A 28 2.04 -2.28 11.07
CA LEU A 28 0.79 -2.76 10.48
C LEU A 28 1.02 -3.42 9.13
N LEU A 29 1.98 -2.98 8.33
CA LEU A 29 2.23 -3.54 7.00
C LEU A 29 2.80 -4.97 7.07
N VAL A 30 3.64 -5.27 8.07
CA VAL A 30 4.24 -6.60 8.23
C VAL A 30 3.18 -7.70 8.27
N GLY A 31 3.27 -8.64 7.34
CA GLY A 31 2.28 -9.69 7.14
C GLY A 31 2.16 -10.09 5.66
N THR A 32 1.20 -10.96 5.36
CA THR A 32 0.90 -11.37 3.98
C THR A 32 -0.42 -10.76 3.56
N TRP A 33 -0.45 -10.22 2.35
CA TRP A 33 -1.58 -9.48 1.79
C TRP A 33 -2.00 -10.08 0.47
N HIS A 34 -3.27 -10.48 0.38
CA HIS A 34 -3.86 -11.04 -0.82
C HIS A 34 -4.39 -9.93 -1.73
N GLY A 35 -3.78 -9.82 -2.91
CA GLY A 35 -4.26 -9.00 -4.02
C GLY A 35 -5.01 -9.82 -5.06
N HIS A 36 -5.26 -9.21 -6.22
CA HIS A 36 -6.05 -9.87 -7.28
C HIS A 36 -5.35 -11.12 -7.88
N ARG A 37 -4.02 -11.07 -7.99
CA ARG A 37 -3.22 -12.12 -8.65
C ARG A 37 -2.15 -12.75 -7.76
N HIS A 38 -1.68 -12.01 -6.75
CA HIS A 38 -0.55 -12.42 -5.93
C HIS A 38 -0.81 -12.13 -4.45
N ASP A 39 -0.19 -12.96 -3.62
CA ASP A 39 0.07 -12.67 -2.22
C ASP A 39 1.40 -11.94 -2.10
N THR A 40 1.39 -10.77 -1.45
CA THR A 40 2.61 -10.03 -1.12
C THR A 40 2.89 -10.13 0.36
N GLN A 41 4.06 -10.68 0.71
CA GLN A 41 4.56 -10.78 2.07
C GLN A 41 5.54 -9.64 2.35
N TYR A 42 5.22 -8.77 3.31
CA TYR A 42 6.13 -7.78 3.87
C TYR A 42 6.70 -8.29 5.20
N ARG A 43 8.03 -8.34 5.32
CA ARG A 43 8.74 -8.83 6.51
C ARG A 43 9.31 -7.70 7.33
N ALA A 44 9.44 -7.94 8.63
CA ALA A 44 9.95 -6.94 9.59
C ALA A 44 11.42 -6.54 9.36
N ASP A 45 12.18 -7.32 8.59
CA ASP A 45 13.56 -6.99 8.19
C ASP A 45 13.64 -6.01 7.01
N GLY A 46 12.49 -5.52 6.53
CA GLY A 46 12.42 -4.61 5.38
C GLY A 46 12.51 -5.33 4.04
N THR A 47 12.32 -6.65 3.98
CA THR A 47 12.20 -7.39 2.72
C THR A 47 10.75 -7.70 2.36
N TRP A 48 10.45 -7.78 1.07
CA TRP A 48 9.15 -8.24 0.59
C TRP A 48 9.31 -9.31 -0.49
N ILE A 49 8.31 -10.19 -0.61
CA ILE A 49 8.21 -11.23 -1.65
C ILE A 49 6.77 -11.32 -2.13
N MET A 50 6.61 -11.60 -3.42
CA MET A 50 5.34 -11.85 -4.11
C MET A 50 5.23 -13.33 -4.52
N ASP A 51 4.06 -13.94 -4.29
CA ASP A 51 3.76 -15.35 -4.58
C ASP A 51 2.37 -15.49 -5.24
N PRO A 52 2.19 -16.21 -6.36
CA PRO A 52 3.25 -16.76 -7.20
C PRO A 52 4.12 -15.64 -7.79
N PRO A 53 5.41 -15.91 -8.08
CA PRO A 53 6.25 -14.95 -8.76
C PRO A 53 5.72 -14.67 -10.16
N ASP A 54 5.80 -13.40 -10.58
CA ASP A 54 5.62 -13.03 -11.98
C ASP A 54 6.75 -13.58 -12.85
N GLU A 55 6.54 -13.59 -14.17
CA GLU A 55 7.61 -13.85 -15.14
C GLU A 55 8.67 -12.74 -15.04
N GLY A 56 9.73 -12.98 -14.28
CA GLY A 56 10.85 -12.06 -14.08
C GLY A 56 11.37 -12.04 -12.64
N ASP A 57 12.42 -11.24 -12.41
CA ASP A 57 13.05 -11.08 -11.09
C ASP A 57 12.49 -9.89 -10.28
N ASN A 58 11.27 -9.45 -10.59
CA ASN A 58 10.56 -8.37 -9.90
C ASN A 58 9.66 -8.86 -8.75
N SER A 59 9.81 -10.12 -8.32
CA SER A 59 8.95 -10.75 -7.31
C SER A 59 9.45 -10.60 -5.87
N ARG A 60 10.53 -9.84 -5.64
CA ARG A 60 11.10 -9.63 -4.30
C ARG A 60 11.98 -8.39 -4.24
N GLY A 61 12.14 -7.86 -3.04
CA GLY A 61 13.14 -6.83 -2.79
C GLY A 61 13.00 -6.20 -1.42
N LYS A 62 13.15 -4.88 -1.32
CA LYS A 62 13.12 -4.15 -0.06
C LYS A 62 11.92 -3.21 0.03
N TRP A 63 11.46 -2.93 1.24
CA TRP A 63 10.40 -1.98 1.50
C TRP A 63 10.72 -1.12 2.72
N ARG A 64 10.12 0.07 2.75
CA ARG A 64 10.10 0.99 3.90
C ARG A 64 8.90 1.92 3.77
N ILE A 65 8.49 2.53 4.89
CA ILE A 65 7.47 3.59 4.88
C ILE A 65 8.12 4.90 5.31
N GLU A 66 7.87 5.95 4.53
CA GLU A 66 8.27 7.33 4.84
C GLU A 66 7.16 8.30 4.46
N HIS A 67 6.80 9.19 5.39
CA HIS A 67 5.78 10.22 5.21
C HIS A 67 4.44 9.67 4.70
N GLY A 68 3.99 8.55 5.28
CA GLY A 68 2.75 7.88 4.86
C GLY A 68 2.80 7.23 3.48
N ARG A 69 3.98 7.03 2.91
CA ARG A 69 4.17 6.38 1.61
C ARG A 69 4.94 5.08 1.76
N LEU A 70 4.44 4.03 1.12
CA LEU A 70 5.17 2.78 0.95
C LEU A 70 6.14 2.94 -0.22
N ILE A 71 7.41 2.64 0.02
CA ILE A 71 8.46 2.64 -0.99
C ILE A 71 9.00 1.24 -1.09
N THR A 72 8.89 0.64 -2.27
CA THR A 72 9.41 -0.70 -2.57
C THR A 72 10.52 -0.60 -3.61
N THR A 73 11.53 -1.46 -3.48
CA THR A 73 12.56 -1.63 -4.50
C THR A 73 12.70 -3.10 -4.86
N TRP A 74 13.13 -3.36 -6.09
CA TRP A 74 13.53 -4.67 -6.59
C TRP A 74 14.61 -4.51 -7.65
N ARG A 75 15.26 -5.60 -8.04
CA ARG A 75 16.31 -5.60 -9.06
C ARG A 75 16.12 -6.78 -9.99
N PHE A 76 16.08 -6.52 -11.28
CA PHE A 76 16.13 -7.56 -12.30
C PHE A 76 17.54 -8.16 -12.36
N SER A 77 17.68 -9.48 -12.52
CA SER A 77 19.00 -10.14 -12.44
C SER A 77 20.01 -9.67 -13.51
N ASP A 78 19.52 -9.16 -14.63
CA ASP A 78 20.30 -8.63 -15.75
C ASP A 78 20.58 -7.12 -15.66
N GLU A 79 20.09 -6.45 -14.60
CA GLU A 79 20.19 -5.00 -14.44
C GLU A 79 21.11 -4.59 -13.29
N SER A 80 21.86 -3.49 -13.49
CA SER A 80 22.78 -2.96 -12.48
C SER A 80 22.11 -2.07 -11.44
N SER A 81 20.89 -1.63 -11.70
CA SER A 81 20.18 -0.60 -10.93
C SER A 81 18.87 -1.14 -10.37
N ASP A 82 18.49 -0.64 -9.18
CA ASP A 82 17.20 -0.99 -8.57
C ASP A 82 16.07 -0.24 -9.28
N SER A 83 14.96 -0.93 -9.48
CA SER A 83 13.66 -0.31 -9.74
C SER A 83 13.03 0.09 -8.41
N THR A 84 12.23 1.15 -8.43
CA THR A 84 11.54 1.69 -7.25
C THR A 84 10.09 1.94 -7.58
N ALA A 85 9.17 1.61 -6.68
CA ALA A 85 7.79 2.07 -6.71
C ALA A 85 7.46 2.85 -5.43
N VAL A 86 6.67 3.91 -5.59
CA VAL A 86 6.17 4.73 -4.49
C VAL A 86 4.65 4.69 -4.51
N GLU A 87 4.08 4.24 -3.40
CA GLU A 87 2.64 4.15 -3.19
C GLU A 87 2.21 5.06 -2.04
N GLU A 88 1.19 5.88 -2.28
CA GLU A 88 0.49 6.60 -1.22
C GLU A 88 -0.38 5.60 -0.46
N ILE A 89 -0.20 5.52 0.86
CA ILE A 89 -1.07 4.71 1.72
C ILE A 89 -2.33 5.52 1.96
N ILE A 90 -3.49 4.92 1.70
CA ILE A 90 -4.80 5.56 1.90
C ILE A 90 -5.46 5.01 3.16
N GLU A 91 -5.32 3.71 3.40
CA GLU A 91 -5.80 3.02 4.59
C GLU A 91 -4.89 1.84 4.88
N LEU A 92 -4.45 1.70 6.13
CA LEU A 92 -3.72 0.52 6.57
C LEU A 92 -4.21 0.13 7.96
N THR A 93 -4.83 -1.05 8.04
CA THR A 93 -5.37 -1.63 9.27
C THR A 93 -4.83 -3.06 9.42
N GLU A 94 -5.28 -3.79 10.44
CA GLU A 94 -4.94 -5.21 10.58
C GLU A 94 -5.56 -6.10 9.50
N LYS A 95 -6.52 -5.61 8.71
CA LYS A 95 -7.27 -6.44 7.75
C LYS A 95 -7.23 -5.92 6.32
N ILE A 96 -7.08 -4.61 6.16
CA ILE A 96 -7.22 -3.91 4.88
C ILE A 96 -5.97 -3.06 4.67
N PHE A 97 -5.42 -3.14 3.47
CA PHE A 97 -4.42 -2.21 2.98
C PHE A 97 -4.91 -1.63 1.66
N LYS A 98 -5.09 -0.31 1.63
CA LYS A 98 -5.43 0.47 0.44
C LYS A 98 -4.28 1.40 0.10
N SER A 99 -3.87 1.39 -1.15
CA SER A 99 -2.82 2.25 -1.64
C SER A 99 -3.09 2.70 -3.07
N ARG A 100 -2.37 3.73 -3.49
CA ARG A 100 -2.34 4.19 -4.88
C ARG A 100 -0.89 4.33 -5.30
N ILE A 101 -0.53 3.80 -6.46
CA ILE A 101 0.79 4.01 -7.05
C ILE A 101 0.91 5.48 -7.50
N ILE A 102 1.94 6.17 -7.03
CA ILE A 102 2.26 7.56 -7.39
C ILE A 102 3.36 7.61 -8.43
N SER A 103 4.38 6.78 -8.27
CA SER A 103 5.49 6.66 -9.23
C SER A 103 6.08 5.27 -9.25
N GLN A 104 6.74 4.97 -10.36
CA GLN A 104 7.55 3.78 -10.56
C GLN A 104 8.73 4.18 -11.42
N GLU A 105 9.95 3.82 -11.07
CA GLU A 105 11.17 4.25 -11.76
C GLU A 105 12.15 3.07 -11.87
N GLY A 106 13.10 3.18 -12.79
CA GLY A 106 14.13 2.18 -13.03
C GLY A 106 13.80 1.16 -14.13
N PRO A 107 14.66 0.14 -14.28
CA PRO A 107 14.51 -0.87 -15.33
C PRO A 107 13.15 -1.56 -15.31
N GLY A 108 12.73 -2.08 -16.46
CA GLY A 108 11.43 -2.75 -16.62
C GLY A 108 10.20 -1.84 -16.68
N ARG A 109 10.35 -0.51 -16.50
CA ARG A 109 9.29 0.45 -16.82
C ARG A 109 9.35 0.82 -18.32
N PRO A 110 8.30 0.56 -19.12
CA PRO A 110 8.22 1.05 -20.49
C PRO A 110 8.13 2.58 -20.50
N ASP A 111 8.93 3.23 -21.35
CA ASP A 111 8.85 4.66 -21.58
C ASP A 111 7.41 5.07 -21.94
N GLY A 112 6.87 6.08 -21.25
CA GLY A 112 5.51 6.59 -21.48
C GLY A 112 4.39 5.79 -20.82
N GLN A 113 4.68 4.78 -19.99
CA GLN A 113 3.64 4.09 -19.23
C GLN A 113 3.03 5.01 -18.16
N VAL A 114 1.75 5.32 -18.34
CA VAL A 114 0.91 5.99 -17.35
C VAL A 114 0.51 4.95 -16.31
N LEU A 115 0.91 5.19 -15.07
CA LEU A 115 0.53 4.32 -13.95
C LEU A 115 -0.95 4.53 -13.64
N PRO A 116 -1.71 3.45 -13.36
CA PRO A 116 -3.12 3.59 -13.01
C PRO A 116 -3.26 4.44 -11.74
N SER A 117 -4.14 5.44 -11.78
CA SER A 117 -4.50 6.25 -10.61
C SER A 117 -5.51 5.56 -9.67
N GLU A 118 -5.73 4.27 -9.88
CA GLU A 118 -6.68 3.45 -9.13
C GLU A 118 -6.19 3.21 -7.70
N ILE A 119 -7.14 3.02 -6.80
CA ILE A 119 -6.86 2.61 -5.43
C ILE A 119 -6.88 1.08 -5.39
N PHE A 120 -5.71 0.49 -5.16
CA PHE A 120 -5.59 -0.92 -4.91
C PHE A 120 -6.10 -1.22 -3.51
N THR A 121 -6.85 -2.31 -3.36
CA THR A 121 -7.29 -2.82 -2.06
C THR A 121 -6.87 -4.26 -1.94
N VAL A 122 -6.07 -4.56 -0.92
CA VAL A 122 -5.63 -5.92 -0.59
C VAL A 122 -6.05 -6.29 0.83
N THR A 123 -6.21 -7.58 1.08
CA THR A 123 -6.72 -8.09 2.37
C THR A 123 -5.66 -8.92 3.09
N ARG A 124 -5.61 -8.82 4.42
CA ARG A 124 -4.64 -9.61 5.20
C ARG A 124 -4.97 -11.09 5.13
N VAL A 125 -3.98 -11.91 4.79
CA VAL A 125 -4.05 -13.36 4.93
C VAL A 125 -3.90 -13.71 6.41
N THR A 126 -4.94 -14.28 7.01
CA THR A 126 -5.01 -14.60 8.45
C THR A 126 -4.88 -16.08 8.76
N THR A 127 -5.00 -16.95 7.76
CA THR A 127 -4.83 -18.40 7.88
C THR A 127 -3.45 -18.82 7.36
N LYS A 128 -2.63 -19.40 8.26
CA LYS A 128 -1.54 -20.29 7.82
C LYS A 128 -2.19 -21.50 7.16
N LYS A 129 -1.95 -21.71 5.87
CA LYS A 129 -2.14 -23.04 5.26
C LYS A 129 -1.12 -24.01 5.85
#